data_AF-A0A2M8FVC0-F1
#
_entry.id   AF-A0A2M8FVC0-F1
#
_cell.length_a   1.000
_cell.length_b   1.000
_cell.length_c   1.000
_cell.angle_alpha   90.00
_cell.angle_beta   90.00
_cell.angle_gamma   90.00
#
_symmetry.space_group_name_H-M   'P 1'
#
loop_
_entity.id
_entity.type
_entity.pdbx_description
1 polymer ?
#
loop_
_entity_poly.entity_id
_entity_poly.type
_entity_poly.pdbx_seq_one_letter_code
_entity_poly.pdbx_strand_id
1 'polypeptide(L)'
;MALAPLFFGIKMVDFKSSIDILSRLNRVQARKLLSEILNADTNAISLSKHCRKELAHDNLTTVDLLNVLKAGLIYTDPELVNGTYRYRVETEKIIVVITFMHQNCIRCITAWRK
;
A
#
# COMPACT_ATOMS: atom_id res chain seq x y z
N MET A 1 43.57 4.75 8.09
CA MET A 1 42.20 5.31 8.25
C MET A 1 41.57 5.31 6.87
N ALA A 2 40.88 4.22 6.51
CA ALA A 2 40.21 4.09 5.21
C ALA A 2 38.70 4.03 5.47
N LEU A 3 37.99 5.05 5.00
CA LEU A 3 36.54 5.09 5.00
C LEU A 3 36.04 4.00 4.03
N ALA A 4 35.35 3.01 4.57
CA ALA A 4 34.61 2.03 3.79
C ALA A 4 33.45 2.74 3.05
N PRO A 5 33.16 2.40 1.79
CA PRO A 5 31.97 2.90 1.13
C PRO A 5 30.74 2.29 1.82
N LEU A 6 29.86 3.16 2.33
CA LEU A 6 28.50 2.81 2.72
C LEU A 6 27.74 2.40 1.46
N PHE A 7 27.96 1.17 0.99
CA PHE A 7 26.97 0.47 0.17
C PHE A 7 25.78 0.23 1.10
N PHE A 8 24.84 1.17 1.08
CA PHE A 8 23.50 0.94 1.61
C PHE A 8 22.88 -0.13 0.73
N GLY A 9 23.14 -1.39 1.11
CA GLY A 9 22.54 -2.57 0.52
C GLY A 9 21.05 -2.52 0.81
N ILE A 10 20.32 -1.78 -0.02
CA ILE A 10 18.90 -2.01 -0.24
C ILE A 10 18.86 -3.48 -0.66
N LYS A 11 18.47 -4.36 0.26
CA LYS A 11 17.91 -5.65 -0.14
C LYS A 11 16.67 -5.27 -0.96
N MET A 12 16.87 -5.12 -2.28
CA MET A 12 15.80 -5.33 -3.24
C MET A 12 15.19 -6.65 -2.80
N VAL A 13 13.91 -6.61 -2.43
CA VAL A 13 13.16 -7.83 -2.18
C VAL A 13 13.15 -8.58 -3.50
N ASP A 14 14.06 -9.55 -3.60
CA ASP A 14 14.20 -10.49 -4.69
C ASP A 14 12.98 -11.43 -4.67
N PHE A 15 11.87 -10.97 -5.23
CA PHE A 15 10.75 -11.83 -5.61
C PHE A 15 10.27 -11.45 -7.02
N LYS A 16 11.01 -11.99 -8.01
CA LYS A 16 10.54 -12.43 -9.33
C LYS A 16 9.57 -11.49 -10.06
N SER A 17 10.13 -10.61 -10.89
CA SER A 17 10.02 -10.57 -12.37
C SER A 17 8.82 -11.17 -13.14
N SER A 18 7.67 -11.51 -12.55
CA SER A 18 6.54 -12.13 -13.29
C SER A 18 5.14 -11.75 -12.83
N ILE A 19 4.99 -10.94 -11.77
CA ILE A 19 3.70 -10.28 -11.51
C ILE A 19 3.78 -8.89 -12.14
N ASP A 20 3.03 -8.70 -13.22
CA ASP A 20 2.79 -7.36 -13.74
C ASP A 20 1.91 -6.62 -12.72
N ILE A 21 2.54 -5.80 -11.88
CA ILE A 21 1.86 -5.03 -10.83
C ILE A 21 0.87 -3.98 -11.37
N LEU A 22 0.95 -3.67 -12.66
CA LEU A 22 -0.03 -2.84 -13.37
C LEU A 22 -1.21 -3.67 -13.88
N SER A 23 -1.05 -4.99 -13.97
CA SER A 23 -2.14 -5.91 -14.27
C SER A 23 -3.09 -6.06 -13.09
N ARG A 24 -4.30 -6.56 -13.39
CA ARG A 24 -5.32 -6.83 -12.37
C ARG A 24 -4.84 -7.96 -11.47
N LEU A 25 -4.53 -7.64 -10.21
CA LEU A 25 -4.28 -8.65 -9.19
C LEU A 25 -5.61 -9.14 -8.61
N ASN A 26 -5.70 -10.44 -8.34
CA ASN A 26 -6.80 -10.93 -7.53
C ASN A 26 -6.61 -10.55 -6.04
N ARG A 27 -7.66 -10.73 -5.24
CA ARG A 27 -7.69 -10.36 -3.82
C ARG A 27 -6.53 -10.94 -3.01
N VAL A 28 -6.20 -12.21 -3.24
CA VAL A 28 -5.15 -12.93 -2.52
C VAL A 28 -3.76 -12.41 -2.92
N GLN A 29 -3.54 -12.22 -4.23
CA GLN A 29 -2.30 -11.65 -4.78
C GLN A 29 -2.07 -10.23 -4.26
N ALA A 30 -3.09 -9.37 -4.32
CA ALA A 30 -3.01 -7.99 -3.84
C ALA A 30 -2.72 -7.95 -2.33
N ARG A 31 -3.38 -8.79 -1.53
CA ARG A 31 -3.14 -8.84 -0.08
C ARG A 31 -1.74 -9.32 0.26
N LYS A 32 -1.23 -10.31 -0.48
CA LYS A 32 0.13 -10.84 -0.33
C LYS A 32 1.16 -9.75 -0.67
N LEU A 33 1.01 -9.10 -1.82
CA LEU A 33 1.90 -8.01 -2.24
C LEU A 33 1.89 -6.84 -1.24
N LEU A 34 0.72 -6.46 -0.73
CA LEU A 34 0.60 -5.46 0.33
C LEU A 34 1.43 -5.84 1.57
N SER A 35 1.28 -7.08 2.07
CA SER A 35 2.10 -7.56 3.20
C SER A 35 3.59 -7.49 2.92
N GLU A 36 4.02 -7.92 1.73
CA GLU A 36 5.43 -7.94 1.34
C GLU A 36 6.02 -6.52 1.34
N ILE A 37 5.32 -5.55 0.74
CA ILE A 37 5.74 -4.15 0.72
C ILE A 37 5.84 -3.59 2.15
N LEU A 38 4.81 -3.80 2.97
CA LEU A 38 4.77 -3.29 4.35
C LEU A 38 5.88 -3.88 5.24
N ASN A 39 6.24 -5.15 5.02
CA ASN A 39 7.30 -5.82 5.77
C ASN A 39 8.70 -5.41 5.29
N ALA A 40 8.83 -5.03 4.02
CA ALA A 40 10.11 -4.60 3.44
C ALA A 40 10.47 -3.18 3.85
N ASP A 41 9.54 -2.24 3.67
CA ASP A 41 9.75 -0.83 4.02
C ASP A 41 8.41 -0.12 4.23
N THR A 42 8.14 0.30 5.47
CA THR A 42 6.94 1.09 5.78
C THR A 42 6.97 2.49 5.16
N ASN A 43 8.14 2.99 4.73
CA ASN A 43 8.25 4.27 4.02
C ASN A 43 7.82 4.17 2.55
N ALA A 44 7.57 2.96 2.04
CA ALA A 44 7.02 2.73 0.70
C ALA A 44 5.54 3.16 0.57
N ILE A 45 4.93 3.73 1.63
CA ILE A 45 3.53 4.16 1.67
C ILE A 45 3.46 5.68 1.47
N SER A 46 2.80 6.09 0.39
CA SER A 46 2.53 7.50 0.10
C SER A 46 1.04 7.82 0.23
N LEU A 47 0.70 8.96 0.84
CA LEU A 47 -0.68 9.42 0.96
C LEU A 47 -0.98 10.51 -0.05
N SER A 48 -2.06 10.35 -0.81
CA SER A 48 -2.58 11.41 -1.68
C SER A 48 -3.07 12.62 -0.86
N LYS A 49 -3.17 13.79 -1.50
CA LYS A 49 -3.76 14.99 -0.88
C LYS A 49 -5.19 14.75 -0.42
N HIS A 50 -5.97 13.98 -1.19
CA HIS A 50 -7.35 13.65 -0.84
C HIS A 50 -7.40 12.71 0.36
N CYS A 51 -6.60 11.64 0.38
CA CYS A 51 -6.52 10.73 1.52
C CYS A 51 -6.22 11.45 2.83
N ARG A 52 -5.30 12.42 2.83
CA ARG A 52 -5.01 13.24 4.03
C ARG A 52 -6.21 14.06 4.50
N LYS A 53 -7.03 14.57 3.57
CA LYS A 53 -8.25 15.32 3.91
C LYS A 53 -9.31 14.41 4.52
N GLU A 54 -9.54 13.24 3.92
CA GLU A 54 -10.56 12.31 4.41
C GLU A 54 -10.19 11.74 5.79
N LEU A 55 -8.91 11.43 6.02
CA LEU A 55 -8.45 11.05 7.36
C LEU A 55 -8.77 12.12 8.40
N ALA A 56 -8.47 13.39 8.10
CA ALA A 56 -8.76 14.50 9.01
C ALA A 56 -10.27 14.70 9.22
N HIS A 57 -11.07 14.56 8.16
CA HIS A 57 -12.53 14.65 8.22
C HIS A 57 -13.14 13.61 9.18
N ASP A 58 -12.61 12.39 9.16
CA ASP A 58 -13.11 11.27 9.96
C ASP A 58 -12.41 11.09 11.31
N ASN A 59 -11.61 12.08 11.74
CA ASN A 59 -10.78 12.02 12.95
C ASN A 59 -9.89 10.75 13.00
N LEU A 60 -9.31 10.39 11.85
CA LEU A 60 -8.38 9.28 11.69
C LEU A 60 -6.95 9.79 11.55
N THR A 61 -6.01 9.05 12.12
CA THR A 61 -4.59 9.34 12.03
C THR A 61 -3.91 8.50 10.95
N THR A 62 -2.67 8.84 10.61
CA THR A 62 -1.82 7.97 9.80
C THR A 62 -1.55 6.63 10.49
N VAL A 63 -1.53 6.57 11.82
CA VAL A 63 -1.38 5.33 12.58
C VAL A 63 -2.58 4.41 12.36
N ASP A 64 -3.81 4.94 12.36
CA ASP A 64 -5.02 4.18 12.08
C ASP A 64 -4.99 3.60 10.66
N LEU A 65 -4.60 4.42 9.68
CA LEU A 65 -4.42 3.97 8.30
C LEU A 65 -3.40 2.82 8.22
N LEU A 66 -2.24 2.95 8.87
CA LEU A 66 -1.21 1.90 8.88
C LEU A 66 -1.72 0.61 9.53
N ASN A 67 -2.49 0.72 10.62
CA ASN A 67 -3.10 -0.45 11.26
C ASN A 67 -4.08 -1.17 10.34
N VAL A 68 -4.88 -0.41 9.57
CA VAL A 68 -5.77 -0.99 8.55
C VAL A 68 -4.98 -1.66 7.43
N LEU A 69 -3.90 -1.05 6.94
CA LEU A 69 -3.07 -1.68 5.91
C LEU A 69 -2.41 -2.98 6.40
N LYS A 70 -2.03 -3.04 7.68
CA LYS A 70 -1.41 -4.23 8.29
C LYS A 70 -2.41 -5.35 8.54
N ALA A 71 -3.58 -5.04 9.11
CA ALA A 71 -4.52 -6.04 9.62
C ALA A 71 -5.72 -6.30 8.68
N GLY A 72 -6.03 -5.35 7.79
CA GLY A 72 -7.22 -5.40 6.95
C GLY A 72 -7.18 -6.47 5.87
N LEU A 73 -8.35 -6.74 5.32
CA LEU A 73 -8.58 -7.72 4.25
C LEU A 73 -9.16 -7.06 3.02
N ILE A 74 -8.99 -7.69 1.86
CA ILE A 74 -9.56 -7.23 0.57
C ILE A 74 -10.70 -8.18 0.22
N TYR A 75 -11.94 -7.70 0.34
CA TYR A 75 -13.14 -8.51 0.10
C TYR A 75 -13.66 -8.39 -1.33
N THR A 76 -13.50 -7.21 -1.93
CA THR A 76 -14.06 -6.86 -3.24
C THR A 76 -13.04 -7.01 -4.35
N ASP A 77 -13.53 -7.18 -5.58
CA ASP A 77 -12.70 -7.09 -6.78
C ASP A 77 -12.16 -5.66 -6.97
N PRO A 78 -10.96 -5.51 -7.54
CA PRO A 78 -10.39 -4.18 -7.76
C PRO A 78 -11.12 -3.42 -8.86
N GLU A 79 -11.17 -2.10 -8.70
CA GLU A 79 -11.76 -1.19 -9.67
C GLU A 79 -10.66 -0.54 -10.51
N LEU A 80 -10.80 -0.55 -11.84
CA LEU A 80 -9.89 0.18 -12.73
C LEU A 80 -10.31 1.65 -12.77
N VAL A 81 -9.47 2.54 -12.24
CA VAL A 81 -9.76 3.98 -12.20
C VAL A 81 -8.52 4.75 -12.63
N ASN A 82 -8.65 5.55 -13.69
CA ASN A 82 -7.56 6.37 -14.25
C ASN A 82 -6.29 5.56 -14.56
N GLY A 83 -6.46 4.35 -15.12
CA GLY A 83 -5.34 3.50 -15.56
C GLY A 83 -4.65 2.72 -14.45
N THR A 84 -5.13 2.76 -13.20
CA THR A 84 -4.63 1.90 -12.12
C THR A 84 -5.75 1.14 -11.41
N TYR A 85 -5.43 -0.06 -10.92
CA TYR A 85 -6.35 -0.86 -10.14
C TYR A 85 -6.35 -0.40 -8.68
N ARG A 86 -7.54 -0.14 -8.15
CA ARG A 86 -7.75 0.28 -6.76
C ARG A 86 -8.28 -0.88 -5.94
N TYR A 87 -7.69 -1.09 -4.78
CA TYR A 87 -8.01 -2.16 -3.84
C TYR A 87 -8.53 -1.55 -2.55
N ARG A 88 -9.63 -2.10 -2.03
CA ARG A 88 -10.20 -1.71 -0.73
C ARG A 88 -9.63 -2.64 0.33
N VAL A 89 -8.80 -2.09 1.20
CA VAL A 89 -8.30 -2.78 2.39
C VAL A 89 -9.19 -2.38 3.55
N GLU A 90 -9.83 -3.36 4.16
CA GLU A 90 -10.94 -3.11 5.07
C GLU A 90 -10.70 -3.80 6.42
N THR A 91 -11.07 -3.07 7.46
CA THR A 91 -11.36 -3.63 8.78
C THR A 91 -12.86 -3.54 9.03
N GLU A 92 -13.31 -3.92 10.22
CA GLU A 92 -14.71 -3.71 10.63
C GLU A 92 -15.13 -2.24 10.64
N LYS A 93 -14.19 -1.32 10.92
CA LYS A 93 -14.51 0.08 11.19
C LYS A 93 -13.97 1.07 10.16
N ILE A 94 -12.95 0.70 9.39
CA ILE A 94 -12.24 1.63 8.52
C ILE A 94 -11.93 0.95 7.18
N ILE A 95 -12.08 1.71 6.10
CA ILE A 95 -11.67 1.34 4.73
C ILE A 95 -10.51 2.24 4.30
N VAL A 96 -9.50 1.65 3.69
CA VAL A 96 -8.42 2.37 3.00
C VAL A 96 -8.37 1.89 1.56
N VAL A 97 -8.43 2.83 0.61
CA VAL A 97 -8.29 2.54 -0.83
C VAL A 97 -6.84 2.76 -1.24
N ILE A 98 -6.23 1.73 -1.80
CA ILE A 98 -4.84 1.77 -2.27
C ILE A 98 -4.72 1.48 -3.76
N THR A 99 -3.63 1.94 -4.35
CA THR A 99 -3.13 1.47 -5.65
C THR A 99 -1.68 1.07 -5.49
N PHE A 100 -1.27 0.02 -6.19
CA PHE A 100 0.15 -0.31 -6.34
C PHE A 100 0.76 0.60 -7.40
N MET A 101 2.00 1.03 -7.15
CA MET A 101 2.80 1.86 -8.04
C MET A 101 4.08 1.10 -8.38
N HIS A 102 4.80 1.58 -9.41
CA HIS A 102 6.14 1.07 -9.71
C HIS A 102 7.07 1.09 -8.48
N GLN A 103 8.08 0.22 -8.49
CA GLN A 103 9.09 0.09 -7.42
C GLN A 103 8.52 -0.40 -6.08
N ASN A 104 7.44 -1.20 -6.10
CA ASN A 104 6.84 -1.76 -4.88
C ASN A 104 6.36 -0.70 -3.89
N CYS A 105 5.94 0.46 -4.39
CA CYS A 105 5.36 1.52 -3.57
C CYS A 105 3.82 1.42 -3.57
N ILE A 106 3.22 1.83 -2.46
CA ILE A 106 1.76 1.92 -2.33
C ILE A 106 1.37 3.40 -2.27
N ARG A 107 0.31 3.75 -2.99
CA ARG A 107 -0.33 5.04 -2.82
C ARG A 107 -1.73 4.87 -2.24
N CYS A 108 -1.96 5.46 -1.08
CA CYS A 108 -3.27 5.57 -0.45
C CYS A 108 -4.05 6.70 -1.14
N ILE A 109 -5.17 6.33 -1.78
CA ILE A 109 -6.00 7.23 -2.57
C ILE A 109 -7.00 7.97 -1.67
N THR A 110 -7.68 7.24 -0.80
CA THR A 110 -8.67 7.74 0.15
C THR A 110 -8.80 6.75 1.32
N ALA A 111 -9.38 7.19 2.44
CA ALA A 111 -9.72 6.37 3.59
C ALA A 111 -10.92 6.97 4.31
N TRP A 112 -11.80 6.16 4.86
CA TRP A 112 -12.95 6.63 5.64
C TRP A 112 -13.37 5.63 6.72
N ARG A 113 -14.07 6.12 7.74
CA ARG A 113 -14.74 5.31 8.75
C ARG A 113 -16.07 4.78 8.20
N LYS A 114 -16.34 3.48 8.40
CA LYS A 114 -17.61 2.83 8.04
C LYS A 114 -18.77 3.33 8.90
#